data_AF-A0A7K9BHF6-F1
#
_entry.id   AF-A0A7K9BHF6-F1
#
_cell.length_a   1.000
_cell.length_b   1.000
_cell.length_c   1.000
_cell.angle_alpha   90.00
_cell.angle_beta   90.00
_cell.angle_gamma   90.00
#
_symmetry.space_group_name_H-M   'P 1'
#
loop_
_entity.id
_entity.type
_entity.pdbx_description
1 polymer ?
#
loop_
_entity_poly.entity_id
_entity_poly.type
_entity_poly.pdbx_seq_one_letter_code
_entity_poly.pdbx_strand_id
1 'polypeptide(L)'
;AGGSPGSPGLNLLLRRDGRTVSLGSKTSVPVQPGDVFRLRTPGGGGFGEPGTAEAPEDGEEPPAPRSFAERGSLFDYRQAQEAV
;
A
#
# COMPACT_ATOMS: atom_id res chain seq x y z
N ALA A 1 21.81 -10.84 -13.85
CA ALA A 1 20.55 -10.12 -13.59
C ALA A 1 20.17 -10.38 -12.13
N GLY A 2 20.50 -9.43 -11.25
CA GLY A 2 20.54 -9.60 -9.79
C GLY A 2 19.64 -8.63 -9.03
N GLY A 3 18.40 -8.43 -9.50
CA GLY A 3 17.48 -7.47 -8.88
C GLY A 3 17.08 -7.85 -7.45
N SER A 4 16.66 -6.86 -6.66
CA SER A 4 16.19 -7.09 -5.29
C SER A 4 14.79 -7.72 -5.24
N PRO A 5 14.48 -8.54 -4.24
CA PRO A 5 13.14 -9.12 -4.10
C PRO A 5 12.09 -8.03 -3.80
N GLY A 6 10.86 -8.27 -4.25
CA GLY A 6 9.72 -7.43 -3.88
C GLY A 6 9.36 -7.55 -2.40
N SER A 7 8.71 -6.52 -1.86
CA SER A 7 8.26 -6.55 -0.48
C SER A 7 7.05 -7.48 -0.30
N PRO A 8 7.00 -8.29 0.76
CA PRO A 8 5.87 -9.19 1.00
C PRO A 8 4.61 -8.40 1.37
N GLY A 9 3.45 -8.94 1.00
CA GLY A 9 2.17 -8.45 1.48
C GLY A 9 1.95 -8.80 2.95
N LEU A 10 1.01 -8.11 3.59
CA LEU A 10 0.68 -8.34 5.01
C LEU A 10 -0.80 -8.05 5.28
N ASN A 11 -1.48 -9.01 5.90
CA ASN A 11 -2.88 -8.92 6.30
C ASN A 11 -2.98 -8.75 7.81
N LEU A 12 -3.50 -7.60 8.26
CA LEU A 12 -3.61 -7.27 9.69
C LEU A 12 -5.05 -7.00 10.08
N LEU A 13 -5.44 -7.46 11.26
CA LEU A 13 -6.66 -7.08 11.94
C LEU A 13 -6.31 -6.27 13.17
N LEU A 14 -6.66 -5.00 13.15
CA LEU A 14 -6.53 -4.08 14.28
C LEU A 14 -7.81 -4.20 15.09
N ARG A 15 -7.70 -4.71 16.31
CA ARG A 15 -8.80 -4.81 17.24
C ARG A 15 -9.09 -3.46 17.85
N ARG A 16 -10.36 -3.22 18.21
CA ARG A 16 -10.78 -1.99 18.91
C ARG A 16 -9.96 -1.69 20.18
N ASP A 17 -9.51 -2.73 20.88
CA ASP A 17 -8.71 -2.61 22.10
C ASP A 17 -7.21 -2.28 21.84
N GLY A 18 -6.83 -2.06 20.58
CA GLY A 18 -5.48 -1.73 20.17
C GLY A 18 -4.62 -2.95 19.81
N ARG A 19 -5.09 -4.19 20.03
CA ARG A 19 -4.33 -5.38 19.63
C ARG A 19 -4.25 -5.49 18.11
N THR A 20 -3.11 -5.96 17.60
CA THR A 20 -2.90 -6.23 16.18
C THR A 20 -2.71 -7.73 15.96
N VAL A 21 -3.50 -8.33 15.07
CA VAL A 21 -3.44 -9.76 14.74
C VAL A 21 -3.02 -9.91 13.27
N SER A 22 -2.00 -10.73 13.02
CA SER A 22 -1.62 -11.12 11.65
C SER A 22 -2.46 -12.29 11.17
N LEU A 23 -3.12 -12.13 10.02
CA LEU A 23 -4.14 -13.08 9.52
C LEU A 23 -3.58 -14.12 8.53
N GLY A 24 -2.30 -14.04 8.16
CA GLY A 24 -1.70 -14.94 7.17
C GLY A 24 -2.29 -14.77 5.77
N SER A 25 -2.10 -15.77 4.90
CA SER A 25 -2.56 -15.75 3.50
C SER A 25 -4.03 -16.14 3.32
N LYS A 26 -4.56 -16.98 4.22
CA LYS A 26 -5.97 -17.41 4.21
C LYS A 26 -6.41 -17.74 5.63
N THR A 27 -7.45 -17.07 6.11
CA THR A 27 -8.04 -17.34 7.41
C THR A 27 -9.50 -16.88 7.46
N SER A 28 -10.21 -17.32 8.48
CA SER A 28 -11.53 -16.80 8.85
C SER A 28 -11.49 -16.43 10.33
N VAL A 29 -11.90 -15.22 10.66
CA VAL A 29 -11.87 -14.72 12.02
C VAL A 29 -13.13 -13.91 12.31
N PRO A 30 -13.69 -13.99 13.54
CA PRO A 30 -14.76 -13.10 13.94
C PRO A 30 -14.23 -11.66 14.04
N VAL A 31 -15.04 -10.72 13.54
CA VAL A 31 -14.81 -9.27 13.63
C VAL A 31 -15.92 -8.63 14.44
N GLN A 32 -15.59 -7.57 15.18
CA GLN A 32 -16.54 -6.81 15.98
C GLN A 32 -16.60 -5.36 15.50
N PRO A 33 -17.69 -4.63 15.79
CA PRO A 33 -17.76 -3.19 15.49
C PRO A 33 -16.57 -2.43 16.08
N GLY A 34 -15.90 -1.64 15.23
CA GLY A 34 -14.70 -0.89 15.58
C GLY A 34 -13.38 -1.61 15.31
N ASP A 35 -13.40 -2.88 14.89
CA ASP A 35 -12.22 -3.53 14.33
C ASP A 35 -11.92 -3.00 12.92
N VAL A 36 -10.63 -2.97 12.54
CA VAL A 36 -10.16 -2.49 11.24
C VAL A 36 -9.32 -3.57 10.57
N PHE A 37 -9.72 -3.98 9.36
CA PHE A 37 -8.90 -4.82 8.50
C PHE A 37 -7.97 -3.95 7.65
N ARG A 38 -6.66 -4.20 7.76
CA ARG A 38 -5.62 -3.50 6.99
C ARG A 38 -4.91 -4.48 6.07
N LEU A 39 -5.19 -4.34 4.77
CA LEU A 39 -4.52 -5.04 3.69
C LEU A 39 -3.31 -4.24 3.20
N ARG A 40 -2.11 -4.80 3.32
CA ARG A 40 -0.91 -4.28 2.66
C ARG A 40 -0.59 -5.18 1.48
N THR A 41 -0.79 -4.67 0.28
CA THR A 41 -0.50 -5.41 -0.95
C THR A 41 1.02 -5.57 -1.15
N PRO A 42 1.51 -6.70 -1.68
CA PRO A 42 2.92 -6.88 -1.99
C PRO A 42 3.46 -5.81 -2.94
N GLY A 43 4.75 -5.47 -2.81
CA GLY A 43 5.46 -4.60 -3.74
C GLY A 43 6.17 -5.38 -4.85
N GLY A 44 6.57 -4.67 -5.90
CA GLY A 44 7.39 -5.22 -6.98
C GLY A 44 8.86 -5.39 -6.58
N GLY A 45 9.55 -6.34 -7.22
CA GLY A 45 11.02 -6.48 -7.11
C GLY A 45 11.76 -5.54 -8.05
N GLY A 46 13.05 -5.35 -7.80
CA GLY A 46 13.95 -4.57 -8.65
C GLY A 46 14.49 -5.36 -9.84
N PHE A 47 15.09 -4.64 -10.77
CA PHE A 47 15.87 -5.19 -11.90
C PHE A 47 17.26 -4.55 -11.91
N GLY A 48 18.27 -5.25 -12.43
CA GLY A 48 19.67 -4.78 -12.47
C GLY A 48 20.54 -5.39 -11.37
N GLU A 49 21.79 -4.95 -11.25
CA GLU A 49 22.70 -5.33 -10.16
C GLU A 49 22.45 -4.42 -8.94
N PRO A 50 22.45 -4.93 -7.71
CA PRO A 50 22.25 -4.09 -6.54
C PRO A 50 23.42 -3.10 -6.40
N GLY A 51 23.14 -1.80 -6.39
CA GLY A 51 24.15 -0.76 -6.22
C GLY A 51 24.69 -0.13 -7.52
N THR A 52 24.20 -0.55 -8.69
CA THR A 52 24.45 0.16 -9.97
C THR A 52 23.36 1.16 -10.32
N ALA A 53 22.39 1.38 -9.42
CA ALA A 53 21.49 2.52 -9.58
C ALA A 53 22.37 3.77 -9.49
N GLU A 54 22.57 4.42 -10.63
CA GLU A 54 23.13 5.77 -10.66
C GLU A 54 22.33 6.58 -9.63
N ALA A 55 23.02 7.09 -8.61
CA ALA A 55 22.41 8.06 -7.72
C ALA A 55 21.81 9.15 -8.62
N PRO A 56 20.60 9.67 -8.33
CA PRO A 56 20.10 10.82 -9.06
C PRO A 56 21.21 11.87 -9.00
N GLU A 57 21.70 12.30 -10.16
CA GLU A 57 22.72 13.35 -10.19
C GLU A 57 22.19 14.51 -9.34
N ASP A 58 23.03 15.09 -8.49
CA ASP A 58 22.69 16.07 -7.43
C ASP A 58 22.01 17.39 -7.92
N GLY A 59 21.43 17.39 -9.12
CA GLY A 59 20.66 18.48 -9.72
C GLY A 59 19.31 18.08 -10.32
N GLU A 60 18.83 16.84 -10.17
CA GLU A 60 17.47 16.50 -10.62
C GLU A 60 16.43 17.03 -9.62
N GLU A 61 15.78 18.14 -10.01
CA GLU A 61 14.67 18.74 -9.26
C GLU A 61 13.64 17.64 -8.98
N PRO A 62 13.19 17.45 -7.71
CA PRO A 62 12.26 16.37 -7.39
C PRO A 62 11.04 16.51 -8.31
N PRO A 63 10.60 15.41 -8.97
CA PRO A 63 9.49 15.49 -9.89
C PRO A 63 8.32 16.12 -9.15
N ALA A 64 7.76 17.17 -9.74
CA ALA A 64 6.62 17.89 -9.17
C ALA A 64 5.59 16.88 -8.64
N PRO A 65 5.01 17.11 -7.46
CA PRO A 65 4.09 16.17 -6.84
C PRO A 65 3.05 15.78 -7.89
N ARG A 66 3.05 14.50 -8.26
CA ARG A 66 2.11 13.98 -9.26
C ARG A 66 0.72 14.21 -8.70
N SER A 67 0.02 15.23 -9.20
CA SER A 67 -1.37 15.44 -8.86
C SER A 67 -2.15 14.27 -9.45
N PHE A 68 -2.59 13.38 -8.57
CA PHE A 68 -3.49 12.32 -8.97
C PHE A 68 -4.82 12.98 -9.31
N ALA A 69 -5.15 13.07 -10.60
CA ALA A 69 -6.47 13.49 -11.03
C ALA A 69 -7.46 12.41 -10.61
N GLU A 70 -8.15 12.61 -9.49
CA GLU A 70 -9.13 11.66 -8.97
C GLU A 70 -10.22 11.44 -10.02
N ARG A 71 -10.28 10.21 -10.56
CA ARG A 71 -11.25 9.80 -11.60
C ARG A 71 -11.62 8.34 -11.41
N GLY A 72 -12.80 7.98 -11.90
CA GLY A 72 -13.30 6.61 -11.93
C GLY A 72 -14.10 6.21 -10.70
N SER A 73 -14.47 4.93 -10.64
CA SER A 73 -15.52 4.42 -9.75
C SER A 73 -15.31 4.70 -8.26
N LEU A 74 -14.06 4.72 -7.79
CA LEU A 74 -13.74 5.04 -6.38
C LEU A 74 -13.98 6.52 -6.05
N PHE A 75 -13.68 7.42 -6.99
CA PHE A 75 -13.94 8.84 -6.83
C PHE A 75 -15.45 9.12 -6.88
N ASP A 76 -16.14 8.52 -7.86
CA ASP A 76 -17.59 8.67 -8.02
C ASP A 76 -18.34 8.16 -6.78
N TYR A 77 -17.89 7.02 -6.22
CA TYR A 77 -18.45 6.48 -4.98
C TYR A 77 -18.22 7.39 -3.77
N ARG A 78 -17.00 7.94 -3.62
CA ARG A 78 -16.69 8.87 -2.51
C ARG A 78 -17.54 10.14 -2.59
N GLN A 79 -17.65 10.74 -3.78
CA GLN A 79 -18.50 11.91 -4.00
C GLN A 79 -19.97 11.62 -3.65
N ALA A 80 -20.47 10.43 -3.99
CA ALA A 80 -21.84 10.03 -3.66
C ALA A 80 -22.08 9.83 -2.15
N GLN A 81 -21.05 9.46 -1.37
CA GLN A 81 -21.14 9.33 0.09
C GLN A 81 -21.07 10.69 0.80
N GLU A 82 -20.35 11.66 0.23
CA GLU A 82 -20.14 12.99 0.82
C GLU A 82 -21.25 14.00 0.47
N ALA A 83 -22.13 13.69 -0.49
CA ALA A 83 -23.21 14.55 -0.96
C ALA A 83 -24.52 14.44 -0.15
N VAL A 84 -24.48 13.92 1.09
CA VAL A 84 -25.64 13.78 1.99
C VAL A 84 -25.65 14.88 3.05
#